data_AF-U6IZF8-F1
#
_entry.id   AF-U6IZF8-F1
#
_cell.length_a   1.000
_cell.length_b   1.000
_cell.length_c   1.000
_cell.angle_alpha   90.00
_cell.angle_beta   90.00
_cell.angle_gamma   90.00
#
_symmetry.space_group_name_H-M   'P 1'
#
loop_
_entity.id
_entity.type
_entity.pdbx_description
1 polymer ?
#
loop_
_entity_poly.entity_id
_entity_poly.type
_entity_poly.pdbx_seq_one_letter_code
_entity_poly.pdbx_strand_id
1 'polypeptide(L)'
;MADQETGAGLAISNPPATKVGNMRIAQKHRDTVEKQLSRSEYLKQAHEYNSEIIVPPKHDFETREELGFHDQSVVYSQQKPLPRICKASKPAQPIIHQPRND
;
A
#
# COMPACT_ATOMS: atom_id res chain seq x y z
N MET A 1 47.24 -56.08 4.18
CA MET A 1 47.38 -55.17 3.02
C MET A 1 45.97 -54.66 2.75
N ALA A 2 45.64 -53.48 3.30
CA ALA A 2 45.72 -52.17 2.62
C ALA A 2 44.60 -52.01 1.57
N ASP A 3 43.84 -50.95 1.46
CA ASP A 3 43.48 -49.77 2.27
C ASP A 3 42.31 -49.10 1.50
N GLN A 4 41.66 -48.12 2.12
CA GLN A 4 40.78 -47.04 1.58
C GLN A 4 40.66 -46.87 0.04
N GLU A 5 39.49 -46.51 -0.49
CA GLU A 5 39.09 -45.09 -0.59
C GLU A 5 37.58 -44.84 -0.52
N THR A 6 37.23 -44.01 0.46
CA THR A 6 36.09 -43.09 0.52
C THR A 6 35.87 -42.29 -0.76
N GLY A 7 34.66 -42.39 -1.34
CA GLY A 7 34.16 -41.50 -2.38
C GLY A 7 33.02 -40.63 -1.87
N ALA A 8 33.34 -39.65 -1.01
CA ALA A 8 32.45 -38.55 -0.71
C ALA A 8 32.21 -37.72 -1.98
N GLY A 9 30.94 -37.37 -2.26
CA GLY A 9 30.62 -36.32 -3.22
C GLY A 9 29.33 -36.59 -3.99
N LEU A 10 28.39 -35.68 -4.14
CA LEU A 10 28.26 -34.29 -3.73
C LEU A 10 26.74 -34.06 -3.66
N ALA A 11 26.20 -33.59 -2.54
CA ALA A 11 24.93 -32.87 -2.60
C ALA A 11 25.20 -31.65 -3.49
N ILE A 12 24.82 -31.71 -4.75
CA ILE A 12 25.11 -30.65 -5.72
C ILE A 12 24.37 -29.40 -5.23
N SER A 13 25.12 -28.43 -4.70
CA SER A 13 24.60 -27.16 -4.18
C SER A 13 23.83 -26.34 -5.24
N ASN A 14 23.99 -26.68 -6.52
CA ASN A 14 23.26 -26.11 -7.65
C ASN A 14 22.76 -27.25 -8.56
N PRO A 15 21.50 -27.72 -8.41
CA PRO A 15 20.97 -28.76 -9.28
C PRO A 15 21.06 -28.32 -10.75
N PRO A 16 21.44 -29.23 -11.67
CA PRO A 16 21.63 -28.88 -13.07
C PRO A 16 20.33 -28.35 -13.67
N ALA A 17 20.41 -27.23 -14.40
CA ALA A 17 19.26 -26.62 -15.05
C ALA A 17 18.57 -27.61 -16.02
N THR A 18 17.26 -27.82 -15.84
CA THR A 18 16.47 -28.68 -16.70
C THR A 18 16.20 -27.98 -18.04
N LYS A 19 16.44 -28.68 -19.15
CA LYS A 19 16.18 -28.14 -20.49
C LYS A 19 14.69 -28.29 -20.83
N VAL A 20 14.01 -27.17 -21.10
CA VAL A 20 12.63 -27.14 -21.58
C VAL A 20 12.61 -26.43 -22.94
N GLY A 21 12.42 -27.20 -24.02
CA GLY A 21 12.60 -26.70 -25.38
C GLY A 21 14.04 -26.30 -25.69
N ASN A 22 14.27 -25.07 -26.16
CA ASN A 22 15.61 -24.50 -26.41
C ASN A 22 16.16 -23.70 -25.21
N MET A 23 15.43 -23.63 -24.10
CA MET A 23 15.79 -22.84 -22.93
C MET A 23 16.25 -23.74 -21.77
N ARG A 24 17.28 -23.31 -21.04
CA ARG A 24 17.72 -23.96 -19.79
C ARG A 24 17.09 -23.21 -18.61
N ILE A 25 16.32 -23.92 -17.79
CA ILE A 25 15.66 -23.35 -16.60
C ILE A 25 16.38 -23.88 -15.37
N ALA A 26 16.96 -22.99 -14.57
CA ALA A 26 17.49 -23.37 -13.26
C ALA A 26 16.32 -23.75 -12.35
N GLN A 27 16.25 -24.99 -11.90
CA GLN A 27 15.36 -25.37 -10.80
C GLN A 27 15.94 -24.76 -9.53
N LYS A 28 15.50 -23.55 -9.16
CA LYS A 28 15.70 -23.10 -7.79
C LYS A 28 14.98 -24.10 -6.90
N HIS A 29 15.72 -24.72 -5.99
CA HIS A 29 15.14 -25.38 -4.84
C HIS A 29 14.15 -24.38 -4.24
N ARG A 30 12.84 -24.68 -4.30
CA ARG A 30 11.88 -23.84 -3.62
C ARG A 30 12.21 -24.01 -2.16
N ASP A 31 12.80 -23.00 -1.55
CA ASP A 31 12.85 -22.85 -0.10
C ASP A 31 11.43 -22.54 0.39
N THR A 32 10.48 -23.44 0.12
CA THR A 32 9.12 -23.43 0.66
C THR A 32 9.13 -24.16 1.99
N VAL A 33 10.00 -23.72 2.90
CA VAL A 33 9.85 -23.99 4.33
C VAL A 33 10.00 -22.67 5.06
N GLU A 34 9.20 -21.67 4.66
CA GLU A 34 8.89 -20.63 5.63
C GLU A 34 8.17 -21.32 6.78
N LYS A 35 8.90 -21.48 7.90
CA LYS A 35 8.39 -22.06 9.13
C LYS A 35 7.13 -21.30 9.51
N GLN A 36 5.99 -21.99 9.58
CA GLN A 36 4.77 -21.38 10.09
C GLN A 36 5.04 -20.85 11.50
N LEU A 37 4.76 -19.56 11.68
CA LEU A 37 4.88 -18.91 12.97
C LEU A 37 3.88 -19.53 13.94
N SER A 38 4.38 -19.98 15.08
CA SER A 38 3.57 -20.38 16.21
C SER A 38 2.76 -19.20 16.74
N ARG A 39 1.63 -19.48 17.41
CA ARG A 39 0.80 -18.46 18.04
C ARG A 39 1.59 -17.53 18.98
N SER A 40 2.59 -18.08 19.68
CA SER A 40 3.51 -17.31 20.54
C SER A 40 4.40 -16.35 19.76
N GLU A 41 4.93 -16.76 18.61
CA GLU A 41 5.76 -15.90 17.75
C GLU A 41 4.91 -14.77 17.15
N TYR A 42 3.66 -15.06 16.76
CA TYR A 42 2.70 -14.04 16.33
C TYR A 42 2.40 -13.01 17.42
N LEU A 43 2.14 -13.46 18.65
CA LEU A 43 1.86 -12.56 19.76
C LEU A 43 3.08 -11.69 20.12
N LYS A 44 4.28 -12.26 20.02
CA LYS A 44 5.53 -11.53 20.23
C LYS A 44 5.73 -10.44 19.18
N GLN A 45 5.51 -10.77 17.90
CA GLN A 45 5.58 -9.78 16.81
C GLN A 45 4.52 -8.68 16.96
N ALA A 46 3.29 -9.05 17.33
CA ALA A 46 2.24 -8.06 17.58
C ALA A 46 2.59 -7.14 18.75
N HIS A 47 3.16 -7.69 19.83
CA HIS A 47 3.64 -6.88 20.94
C HIS A 47 4.79 -5.95 20.52
N GLU A 48 5.79 -6.45 19.79
CA GLU A 48 6.91 -5.64 19.29
C GLU A 48 6.41 -4.50 18.39
N TYR A 49 5.58 -4.81 17.39
CA TYR A 49 4.99 -3.82 16.48
C TYR A 49 4.12 -2.79 17.20
N ASN A 50 3.31 -3.21 18.18
CA ASN A 50 2.48 -2.28 18.95
C ASN A 50 3.27 -1.54 20.06
N SER A 51 4.45 -2.03 20.42
CA SER A 51 5.36 -1.40 21.39
C SER A 51 6.29 -0.38 20.74
N GLU A 52 6.51 -0.48 19.43
CA GLU A 52 6.96 0.65 18.63
C GLU A 52 5.88 1.71 18.74
N ILE A 53 6.04 2.60 19.73
CA ILE A 53 5.30 3.85 19.84
C ILE A 53 5.32 4.42 18.44
N ILE A 54 4.16 4.45 17.78
CA ILE A 54 3.97 5.23 16.56
C ILE A 54 4.22 6.64 17.02
N VAL A 55 5.49 7.07 16.89
CA VAL A 55 5.90 8.43 17.16
C VAL A 55 4.94 9.24 16.30
N PRO A 56 4.09 10.10 16.91
CA PRO A 56 3.27 10.99 16.12
C PRO A 56 4.18 11.59 15.06
N PRO A 57 3.77 11.60 13.77
CA PRO A 57 4.61 12.11 12.71
C PRO A 57 5.27 13.39 13.22
N LYS A 58 6.61 13.44 13.24
CA LYS A 58 7.31 14.66 13.61
C LYS A 58 6.82 15.70 12.63
N HIS A 59 5.88 16.52 13.06
CA HIS A 59 5.56 17.72 12.34
C HIS A 59 6.82 18.59 12.40
N ASP A 60 7.17 19.23 11.28
CA ASP A 60 8.31 20.15 11.20
C ASP A 60 8.08 21.42 12.05
N PHE A 61 6.94 21.53 12.74
CA PHE A 61 6.60 22.65 13.60
C PHE A 61 7.24 22.49 14.98
N GLU A 62 8.03 23.47 15.38
CA GLU A 62 8.78 23.48 16.64
C GLU A 62 7.85 23.73 17.83
N THR A 63 6.70 24.38 17.58
CA THR A 63 5.73 24.77 18.61
C THR A 63 4.29 24.40 18.26
N ARG A 64 3.43 24.31 19.28
CA ARG A 64 2.00 24.01 19.10
C ARG A 64 1.26 25.16 18.42
N GLU A 65 1.72 26.39 18.66
CA GLU A 65 1.22 27.61 18.05
C GLU A 65 1.47 27.62 16.54
N GLU A 66 2.64 27.19 16.09
CA GLU A 66 2.98 27.06 14.66
C GLU A 66 2.11 26.03 13.95
N LEU A 67 1.88 24.86 14.58
CA LEU A 67 0.96 23.86 14.05
C LEU A 67 -0.46 24.43 13.93
N GLY A 68 -0.92 25.16 14.94
CA GLY A 68 -2.23 25.81 14.92
C GLY A 68 -2.36 26.86 13.81
N PHE A 69 -1.31 27.63 13.56
CA PHE A 69 -1.28 28.60 12.47
C PHE A 69 -1.29 27.93 11.10
N HIS A 70 -0.50 26.87 10.92
CA HIS A 70 -0.50 26.08 9.69
C HIS A 70 -1.90 25.53 9.38
N ASP A 71 -2.53 24.87 10.36
CA ASP A 71 -3.82 24.23 10.16
C ASP A 71 -4.91 25.24 9.80
N GLN A 72 -4.92 26.41 10.46
CA GLN A 72 -5.83 27.50 10.09
C GLN A 72 -5.57 28.01 8.66
N SER A 73 -4.31 28.23 8.31
CA SER A 73 -3.91 28.74 6.98
C SER A 73 -4.29 27.76 5.85
N VAL A 74 -4.13 26.46 6.09
CA VAL A 74 -4.56 25.41 5.17
C VAL A 74 -6.07 25.42 5.00
N VAL A 75 -6.83 25.51 6.09
CA VAL A 75 -8.30 25.58 6.05
C VAL A 75 -8.78 26.80 5.25
N TYR A 76 -8.20 27.97 5.47
CA TYR A 76 -8.57 29.20 4.74
C TYR A 76 -8.22 29.13 3.25
N SER A 77 -7.04 28.60 2.90
CA SER A 77 -6.59 28.53 1.51
C SER A 77 -7.37 27.49 0.68
N GLN A 78 -7.85 26.42 1.32
CA GLN A 78 -8.57 25.33 0.66
C GLN A 78 -10.09 25.45 0.76
N GLN A 79 -10.61 26.49 1.44
CA GLN A 79 -12.04 26.67 1.58
C GLN A 79 -12.68 26.98 0.23
N LYS A 80 -13.51 26.05 -0.25
CA LYS A 80 -14.32 26.28 -1.44
C LYS A 80 -15.35 27.38 -1.14
N PRO A 81 -15.70 28.22 -2.13
CA PRO A 81 -16.76 29.21 -1.97
C PRO A 81 -18.04 28.52 -1.50
N LEU A 82 -18.69 29.10 -0.48
CA LEU A 82 -19.98 28.60 -0.01
C LEU A 82 -20.99 28.60 -1.17
N PRO A 83 -21.87 27.59 -1.26
CA PRO A 83 -22.90 27.55 -2.27
C PRO A 83 -23.77 28.80 -2.17
N ARG A 84 -23.73 29.65 -3.20
CA ARG A 84 -24.61 30.80 -3.29
C ARG A 84 -25.99 30.30 -3.70
N ILE A 85 -26.98 30.45 -2.81
CA ILE A 85 -28.39 30.24 -3.17
C ILE A 85 -28.80 31.41 -4.06
N CYS A 86 -28.58 31.28 -5.37
CA CYS A 86 -29.12 32.21 -6.36
C CYS A 86 -30.60 31.83 -6.57
N LYS A 87 -31.52 32.69 -6.11
CA LYS A 87 -32.92 32.61 -6.55
C LYS A 87 -32.94 32.73 -8.08
N ALA A 88 -33.74 31.92 -8.76
CA ALA A 88 -33.95 32.05 -10.19
C ALA A 88 -34.38 33.49 -10.50
N SER A 89 -33.62 34.20 -11.37
CA SER A 89 -33.85 35.62 -11.67
C SER A 89 -35.17 35.87 -12.41
N LYS A 90 -35.85 34.81 -12.87
CA LYS A 90 -37.10 34.90 -13.60
C LYS A 90 -38.12 33.95 -13.00
N PRO A 91 -39.39 34.35 -12.83
CA PRO A 91 -40.45 33.39 -12.63
C PRO A 91 -40.46 32.44 -13.84
N ALA A 92 -40.47 31.13 -13.57
CA ALA A 92 -40.74 30.11 -14.58
C ALA A 92 -42.21 30.22 -14.98
N GLN A 93 -42.53 31.23 -15.78
CA GLN A 93 -43.82 31.34 -16.46
C GLN A 93 -43.89 30.16 -17.44
N PRO A 94 -44.90 29.28 -17.34
CA PRO A 94 -45.08 28.22 -18.31
C PRO A 94 -45.36 28.85 -19.68
N ILE A 95 -44.48 28.59 -20.66
CA ILE A 95 -44.73 29.01 -22.04
C ILE A 95 -45.78 28.06 -22.61
N ILE A 96 -47.00 28.55 -22.80
CA ILE A 96 -48.06 27.83 -23.50
C ILE A 96 -47.94 28.15 -24.99
N HIS A 97 -47.47 27.18 -25.78
CA HIS A 97 -47.51 27.28 -27.24
C HIS A 97 -48.90 26.85 -27.73
N GLN A 98 -49.67 27.78 -28.30
CA GLN A 98 -50.87 27.42 -29.07
C GLN A 98 -50.47 27.06 -30.51
N PRO A 99 -51.06 26.00 -31.10
CA PRO A 99 -50.83 25.67 -32.50
C PRO A 99 -51.36 26.80 -33.39
N ARG A 100 -50.54 27.22 -34.36
CA ARG A 100 -51.01 28.05 -35.47
C ARG A 100 -51.76 27.15 -36.44
N ASN A 101 -52.99 27.53 -36.77
CA ASN A 101 -53.72 26.96 -37.89
C ASN A 101 -53.26 27.70 -39.14
N ASP A 102 -52.39 27.07 -39.93
CA ASP A 102 -52.15 27.43 -41.33
C ASP A 102 -53.12 26.61 -42.22
#